data_AF-A0AAF6BLP4-F1
#
_entry.id   AF-A0AAF6BLP4-F1
#
_cell.length_a   1.000
_cell.length_b   1.000
_cell.length_c   1.000
_cell.angle_alpha   90.00
_cell.angle_beta   90.00
_cell.angle_gamma   90.00
#
_symmetry.space_group_name_H-M   'P 1'
#
loop_
_entity.id
_entity.type
_entity.pdbx_description
1 polymer ?
#
loop_
_entity_poly.entity_id
_entity_poly.type
_entity_poly.pdbx_seq_one_letter_code
_entity_poly.pdbx_strand_id
1 'polypeptide(L)'
;MAAHAAVARLRACGSFSCRAQLCSTRRGVAVVSTRGNMNYPFFPSAQLSMETLKNATGGSSGKDSNQGCYDHAVALLARAPVLPKLVVVDLDYTVWPSYCQYKTLMDSPTVYPEAVDVIKALAASRVTLAVASRTPALAVAMHFLEKLSIVDYFSYLEIYFTIFAKTKHFTALKDKTGFSYESMLFFDDEAKNLTSARKLGVNAILVGEGLNLKALEEGLVLLASKG
;
A
#
# COMPACT_ATOMS: atom_id res chain seq x y z
N MET A 1 -29.66 56.00 -26.07
CA MET A 1 -28.58 55.62 -25.13
C MET A 1 -27.68 54.59 -25.80
N ALA A 2 -26.73 55.05 -26.62
CA ALA A 2 -25.79 54.22 -27.38
C ALA A 2 -24.50 55.01 -27.68
N ALA A 3 -23.44 54.27 -28.05
CA ALA A 3 -22.09 54.66 -28.53
C ALA A 3 -20.99 54.67 -27.43
N HIS A 4 -20.05 53.71 -27.42
CA HIS A 4 -18.78 53.63 -28.18
C HIS A 4 -17.65 54.52 -27.63
N ALA A 5 -16.53 53.92 -27.20
CA ALA A 5 -15.16 54.34 -27.56
C ALA A 5 -14.11 53.35 -27.01
N ALA A 6 -13.15 53.03 -27.88
CA ALA A 6 -11.95 52.24 -27.64
C ALA A 6 -10.70 53.15 -27.63
N VAL A 7 -9.52 52.52 -27.52
CA VAL A 7 -8.14 53.05 -27.70
C VAL A 7 -7.53 53.56 -26.38
N ALA A 8 -6.41 53.02 -25.87
CA ALA A 8 -5.08 53.10 -26.49
C ALA A 8 -4.11 51.97 -26.15
N ARG A 9 -3.29 51.61 -27.15
CA ARG A 9 -2.05 50.83 -27.03
C ARG A 9 -0.88 51.76 -26.67
N LEU A 10 0.03 51.32 -25.82
CA LEU A 10 1.45 51.64 -25.92
C LEU A 10 2.29 50.39 -25.59
N ARG A 11 3.19 50.04 -26.52
CA ARG A 11 4.30 49.09 -26.37
C ARG A 11 5.56 49.89 -26.07
N ALA A 12 6.46 49.31 -25.28
CA ALA A 12 7.94 49.31 -25.38
C ALA A 12 8.51 49.16 -23.96
N CYS A 13 9.16 48.05 -23.62
CA CYS A 13 10.56 47.71 -23.88
C CYS A 13 11.37 47.92 -22.59
N GLY A 14 11.98 46.84 -22.09
CA GLY A 14 12.69 46.84 -20.81
C GLY A 14 13.26 45.45 -20.51
N SER A 15 14.20 45.04 -21.36
CA SER A 15 15.09 43.90 -21.19
C SER A 15 15.86 43.98 -19.87
N PHE A 16 15.85 42.91 -19.07
CA PHE A 16 16.97 42.57 -18.19
C PHE A 16 17.31 41.08 -18.32
N SER A 17 18.41 40.85 -19.02
CA SER A 17 19.19 39.62 -19.03
C SER A 17 19.77 39.39 -17.63
N CYS A 18 19.58 38.19 -17.07
CA CYS A 18 20.46 37.65 -16.05
C CYS A 18 21.03 36.33 -16.56
N ARG A 19 22.14 36.43 -17.30
CA ARG A 19 23.16 35.39 -17.36
C ARG A 19 24.11 35.61 -16.18
N ALA A 20 24.16 34.66 -15.26
CA ALA A 20 25.35 34.34 -14.48
C ALA A 20 25.27 32.84 -14.14
N GLN A 21 26.02 31.99 -14.86
CA GLN A 21 27.41 31.61 -14.64
C GLN A 21 27.46 30.28 -13.86
N LEU A 22 27.76 29.22 -14.60
CA LEU A 22 28.14 27.91 -14.07
C LEU A 22 29.35 28.09 -13.15
N CYS A 23 29.17 27.78 -11.87
CA CYS A 23 30.28 27.56 -10.95
C CYS A 23 30.12 26.18 -10.33
N SER A 24 31.03 25.28 -10.74
CA SER A 24 31.28 23.99 -10.11
C SER A 24 31.92 24.24 -8.74
N THR A 25 31.30 23.79 -7.64
CA THR A 25 31.97 22.96 -6.61
C THR A 25 31.01 22.55 -5.48
N ARG A 26 31.07 21.24 -5.14
CA ARG A 26 30.88 20.53 -3.85
C ARG A 26 29.85 21.02 -2.80
N ARG A 27 28.96 20.06 -2.47
CA ARG A 27 28.38 19.71 -1.14
C ARG A 27 27.87 20.86 -0.26
N GLY A 28 26.56 21.02 -0.22
CA GLY A 28 25.84 21.73 0.85
C GLY A 28 24.35 21.62 0.66
N VAL A 29 23.68 20.83 1.49
CA VAL A 29 22.21 20.68 1.52
C VAL A 29 21.63 21.96 2.11
N ALA A 30 20.86 22.70 1.32
CA ALA A 30 20.01 23.78 1.82
C ALA A 30 18.65 23.19 2.23
N VAL A 31 18.37 23.16 3.54
CA VAL A 31 17.06 22.80 4.08
C VAL A 31 16.21 24.06 4.15
N VAL A 32 15.23 24.18 3.24
CA VAL A 32 14.12 25.13 3.38
C VAL A 32 12.96 24.38 4.03
N SER A 33 12.61 24.79 5.24
CA SER A 33 11.50 24.25 6.03
C SER A 33 10.18 24.87 5.57
N THR A 34 9.30 24.06 4.99
CA THR A 34 7.88 24.38 4.85
C THR A 34 7.05 23.31 5.55
N ARG A 35 6.25 23.75 6.50
CA ARG A 35 5.33 22.95 7.32
C ARG A 35 4.31 22.21 6.44
N GLY A 36 4.08 20.94 6.77
CA GLY A 36 2.78 20.28 6.56
C GLY A 36 2.56 19.54 5.23
N ASN A 37 3.27 18.44 5.00
CA ASN A 37 2.72 17.21 4.42
C ASN A 37 3.81 16.12 4.49
N MET A 38 3.63 15.06 5.28
CA MET A 38 4.51 13.90 5.20
C MET A 38 4.11 13.09 3.96
N ASN A 39 4.54 13.58 2.79
CA ASN A 39 4.58 12.78 1.57
C ASN A 39 5.73 11.77 1.74
N TYR A 40 5.40 10.52 2.01
CA TYR A 40 6.34 9.44 1.73
C TYR A 40 6.65 9.49 0.23
N PRO A 41 7.93 9.52 -0.18
CA PRO A 41 8.28 9.59 -1.58
C PRO A 41 7.70 8.40 -2.34
N PHE A 42 7.07 8.67 -3.47
CA PHE A 42 6.64 7.68 -4.45
C PHE A 42 7.87 6.90 -4.90
N PHE A 43 8.01 5.65 -4.46
CA PHE A 43 9.02 4.74 -4.97
C PHE A 43 8.51 4.15 -6.30
N PRO A 44 9.18 4.40 -7.44
CA PRO A 44 8.87 3.69 -8.67
C PRO A 44 9.06 2.20 -8.41
N SER A 45 8.04 1.40 -8.71
CA SER A 45 8.12 -0.06 -8.66
C SER A 45 9.35 -0.51 -9.44
N ALA A 46 10.40 -0.91 -8.72
CA ALA A 46 11.52 -1.59 -9.32
C ALA A 46 10.98 -2.94 -9.78
N GLN A 47 10.90 -3.16 -11.09
CA GLN A 47 10.73 -4.48 -11.66
C GLN A 47 11.95 -5.32 -11.26
N LEU A 48 11.86 -5.95 -10.09
CA LEU A 48 12.75 -7.05 -9.72
C LEU A 48 12.46 -8.20 -10.68
N SER A 49 13.48 -8.55 -11.48
CA SER A 49 13.40 -9.71 -12.35
C SER A 49 13.16 -10.98 -11.53
N MET A 50 12.38 -11.91 -12.08
CA MET A 50 12.05 -13.20 -11.46
C MET A 50 13.29 -14.02 -11.07
N GLU A 51 14.45 -13.73 -11.68
CA GLU A 51 15.73 -14.39 -11.38
C GLU A 51 16.32 -13.97 -10.03
N THR A 52 16.07 -12.74 -9.57
CA THR A 52 16.61 -12.24 -8.29
C THR A 52 15.91 -12.88 -7.09
N LEU A 53 14.62 -13.24 -7.21
CA LEU A 53 13.87 -13.94 -6.17
C LEU A 53 14.29 -15.41 -6.02
N LYS A 54 14.72 -16.07 -7.10
CA LYS A 54 15.19 -17.46 -7.06
C LYS A 54 16.60 -17.61 -6.47
N ASN A 55 17.45 -16.60 -6.61
CA ASN A 55 18.82 -16.66 -6.10
C ASN A 55 18.94 -16.33 -4.60
N ALA A 56 17.87 -15.85 -3.95
CA ALA A 56 17.85 -15.58 -2.51
C ALA A 56 17.58 -16.82 -1.64
N THR A 57 17.23 -17.98 -2.24
CA THR A 57 16.89 -19.22 -1.50
C THR A 57 17.98 -20.30 -1.53
N GLY A 58 19.22 -19.94 -1.90
CA GLY A 58 20.35 -20.86 -1.88
C GLY A 58 20.93 -21.08 -0.47
N GLY A 59 20.36 -22.01 0.31
CA GLY A 59 21.03 -22.51 1.52
C GLY A 59 20.18 -23.31 2.50
N SER A 60 20.48 -24.62 2.57
CA SER A 60 20.13 -25.60 3.62
C SER A 60 18.82 -26.38 3.49
N SER A 61 18.99 -27.68 3.32
CA SER A 61 17.99 -28.74 3.38
C SER A 61 17.40 -28.89 4.77
N GLY A 62 16.23 -28.29 4.99
CA GLY A 62 15.24 -28.66 5.99
C GLY A 62 13.89 -28.72 5.29
N LYS A 63 13.09 -29.77 5.48
CA LYS A 63 11.71 -29.79 4.99
C LYS A 63 10.90 -28.83 5.87
N ASP A 64 10.94 -27.55 5.52
CA ASP A 64 10.19 -26.51 6.24
C ASP A 64 8.73 -26.55 5.78
N SER A 65 7.83 -26.79 6.72
CA SER A 65 6.37 -26.80 6.51
C SER A 65 5.82 -25.48 5.93
N ASN A 66 6.61 -24.40 5.93
CA ASN A 66 6.23 -23.10 5.38
C ASN A 66 6.39 -22.97 3.85
N GLN A 67 7.27 -23.76 3.21
CA GLN A 67 7.42 -23.69 1.74
C GLN A 67 6.09 -24.07 1.04
N GLY A 68 5.31 -24.97 1.65
CA GLY A 68 3.99 -25.36 1.14
C GLY A 68 2.95 -24.23 1.16
N CYS A 69 3.06 -23.27 2.09
CA CYS A 69 2.07 -22.18 2.20
C CYS A 69 2.18 -21.21 1.02
N TYR A 70 3.39 -20.72 0.73
CA TYR A 70 3.64 -19.84 -0.40
C TYR A 70 3.21 -20.49 -1.73
N ASP A 71 3.63 -21.73 -1.96
CA ASP A 71 3.30 -22.45 -3.21
C ASP A 71 1.79 -22.69 -3.34
N HIS A 72 1.09 -22.94 -2.23
CA HIS A 72 -0.36 -23.06 -2.23
C HIS A 72 -1.05 -21.71 -2.52
N ALA A 73 -0.58 -20.61 -1.94
CA ALA A 73 -1.11 -19.29 -2.24
C ALA A 73 -0.92 -18.92 -3.73
N VAL A 74 0.26 -19.21 -4.29
CA VAL A 74 0.51 -19.04 -5.74
C VAL A 74 -0.43 -19.91 -6.58
N ALA A 75 -0.65 -21.16 -6.18
CA ALA A 75 -1.58 -22.05 -6.87
C ALA A 75 -3.03 -21.54 -6.81
N LEU A 76 -3.48 -20.99 -5.67
CA LEU A 76 -4.78 -20.33 -5.52
C LEU A 76 -4.92 -19.13 -6.48
N LEU A 77 -3.90 -18.29 -6.55
CA LEU A 77 -3.90 -17.11 -7.42
C LEU A 77 -3.87 -17.49 -8.91
N ALA A 78 -3.09 -18.53 -9.28
CA ALA A 78 -3.00 -18.99 -10.67
C ALA A 78 -4.31 -19.61 -11.19
N ARG A 79 -5.13 -20.21 -10.31
CA ARG A 79 -6.43 -20.79 -10.68
C ARG A 79 -7.61 -19.83 -10.55
N ALA A 80 -7.40 -18.64 -9.98
CA ALA A 80 -8.45 -17.65 -9.85
C ALA A 80 -8.87 -17.15 -11.25
N PRO A 81 -10.18 -17.15 -11.58
CA PRO A 81 -10.64 -16.68 -12.89
C PRO A 81 -10.43 -15.17 -13.07
N VAL A 82 -10.47 -14.42 -11.97
CA VAL A 82 -10.24 -12.98 -11.91
C VAL A 82 -9.36 -12.68 -10.71
N LEU A 83 -8.28 -11.93 -10.93
CA LEU A 83 -7.44 -11.41 -9.86
C LEU A 83 -7.88 -9.99 -9.46
N PRO A 84 -7.81 -9.64 -8.17
CA PRO A 84 -8.02 -8.27 -7.74
C PRO A 84 -6.93 -7.36 -8.32
N LYS A 85 -7.30 -6.13 -8.69
CA LYS A 85 -6.31 -5.12 -9.09
C LYS A 85 -5.55 -4.57 -7.88
N LEU A 86 -6.23 -4.52 -6.73
CA LEU A 86 -5.69 -4.08 -5.45
C LEU A 86 -6.12 -5.03 -4.34
N VAL A 87 -5.16 -5.53 -3.57
CA VAL A 87 -5.43 -6.14 -2.27
C VAL A 87 -5.04 -5.17 -1.16
N VAL A 88 -5.99 -4.87 -0.29
CA VAL A 88 -5.84 -4.00 0.87
C VAL A 88 -5.80 -4.87 2.12
N VAL A 89 -4.83 -4.63 2.99
CA VAL A 89 -4.58 -5.43 4.20
C VAL A 89 -4.58 -4.52 5.42
N ASP A 90 -5.37 -4.88 6.45
CA ASP A 90 -5.18 -4.30 7.79
C ASP A 90 -3.93 -4.86 8.47
N LEU A 91 -3.50 -4.26 9.56
CA LEU A 91 -2.31 -4.65 10.30
C LEU A 91 -2.64 -5.43 11.59
N ASP A 92 -3.17 -4.73 12.60
CA ASP A 92 -3.49 -5.33 13.90
C ASP A 92 -4.55 -6.43 13.73
N TYR A 93 -4.33 -7.60 14.34
CA TYR A 93 -5.17 -8.81 14.22
C TYR A 93 -5.39 -9.36 12.80
N THR A 94 -4.68 -8.82 11.80
CA THR A 94 -4.71 -9.30 10.42
C THR A 94 -3.35 -9.85 9.99
N VAL A 95 -2.27 -9.08 10.15
CA VAL A 95 -0.89 -9.54 9.88
C VAL A 95 -0.24 -10.10 11.13
N TRP A 96 -0.50 -9.47 12.29
CA TRP A 96 0.04 -9.88 13.59
C TRP A 96 -1.05 -9.93 14.67
N PRO A 97 -0.95 -10.81 15.67
CA PRO A 97 -2.01 -11.06 16.66
C PRO A 97 -1.96 -10.07 17.85
N SER A 98 -1.79 -8.77 17.59
CA SER A 98 -1.77 -7.76 18.65
C SER A 98 -2.07 -6.36 18.14
N TYR A 99 -2.40 -5.43 19.04
CA TYR A 99 -2.41 -4.00 18.71
C TYR A 99 -1.00 -3.43 18.81
N CYS A 100 -0.43 -2.99 17.70
CA CYS A 100 0.90 -2.38 17.67
C CYS A 100 0.97 -1.06 18.45
N GLN A 101 -0.15 -0.40 18.72
CA GLN A 101 -0.19 0.83 19.52
C GLN A 101 0.25 0.65 20.97
N TYR A 102 0.24 -0.58 21.49
CA TYR A 102 0.75 -0.92 22.82
C TYR A 102 2.18 -1.49 22.79
N LYS A 103 2.85 -1.40 21.63
CA LYS A 103 4.22 -1.86 21.42
C LYS A 103 5.17 -0.68 21.28
N THR A 104 6.45 -0.99 21.34
CA THR A 104 7.57 -0.06 21.24
C THR A 104 8.44 -0.42 20.04
N LEU A 105 9.37 0.47 19.68
CA LEU A 105 10.38 0.20 18.65
C LEU A 105 11.40 -0.88 19.05
N MET A 106 11.38 -1.33 20.32
CA MET A 106 12.23 -2.43 20.77
C MET A 106 11.57 -3.80 20.57
N ASP A 107 10.24 -3.83 20.46
CA ASP A 107 9.50 -5.06 20.24
C ASP A 107 9.78 -5.63 18.85
N SER A 108 9.65 -6.95 18.74
CA SER A 108 9.62 -7.66 17.46
C SER A 108 8.22 -8.21 17.25
N PRO A 109 7.60 -7.99 16.08
CA PRO A 109 6.29 -8.54 15.79
C PRO A 109 6.33 -10.08 15.74
N THR A 110 5.34 -10.71 16.36
CA THR A 110 4.91 -12.05 15.95
C THR A 110 3.95 -11.90 14.77
N VAL A 111 3.84 -12.91 13.91
CA VAL A 111 2.94 -12.88 12.74
C VAL A 111 2.02 -14.09 12.74
N TYR A 112 0.86 -13.96 12.09
CA TYR A 112 0.06 -15.13 11.76
C TYR A 112 0.87 -16.04 10.80
N PRO A 113 0.83 -17.38 10.97
CA PRO A 113 1.76 -18.29 10.30
C PRO A 113 1.81 -18.15 8.77
N GLU A 114 0.68 -17.86 8.14
CA GLU A 114 0.52 -17.83 6.69
C GLU A 114 0.53 -16.41 6.10
N ALA A 115 0.43 -15.36 6.93
CA ALA A 115 0.18 -13.99 6.47
C ALA A 115 1.30 -13.46 5.55
N VAL A 116 2.56 -13.68 5.93
CA VAL A 116 3.73 -13.23 5.16
C VAL A 116 3.80 -13.93 3.81
N ASP A 117 3.53 -15.24 3.77
CA ASP A 117 3.60 -16.02 2.54
C ASP A 117 2.45 -15.68 1.59
N VAL A 118 1.25 -15.39 2.11
CA VAL A 118 0.13 -14.85 1.33
C VAL A 118 0.48 -13.49 0.71
N ILE A 119 1.06 -12.57 1.49
CA ILE A 119 1.49 -11.25 0.98
C ILE A 119 2.52 -11.40 -0.14
N LYS A 120 3.53 -12.24 0.06
CA LYS A 120 4.56 -12.51 -0.95
C LYS A 120 3.98 -13.11 -2.22
N ALA A 121 3.07 -14.08 -2.10
CA ALA A 121 2.43 -14.74 -3.24
C ALA A 121 1.57 -13.77 -4.07
N LEU A 122 0.85 -12.86 -3.41
CA LEU A 122 0.09 -11.80 -4.07
C LEU A 122 1.01 -10.87 -4.88
N ALA A 123 2.11 -10.42 -4.27
CA ALA A 123 3.08 -9.57 -4.95
C ALA A 123 3.74 -10.29 -6.15
N ALA A 124 4.13 -11.56 -5.98
CA ALA A 124 4.68 -12.38 -7.06
C ALA A 124 3.68 -12.60 -8.21
N SER A 125 2.38 -12.59 -7.90
CA SER A 125 1.29 -12.67 -8.86
C SER A 125 0.91 -11.32 -9.49
N ARG A 126 1.74 -10.28 -9.26
CA ARG A 126 1.56 -8.91 -9.80
C ARG A 126 0.26 -8.22 -9.36
N VAL A 127 -0.28 -8.61 -8.20
CA VAL A 127 -1.37 -7.89 -7.56
C VAL A 127 -0.79 -6.67 -6.85
N THR A 128 -1.39 -5.49 -7.03
CA THR A 128 -0.99 -4.29 -6.27
C THR A 128 -1.41 -4.47 -4.82
N LEU A 129 -0.51 -4.19 -3.87
CA LEU A 129 -0.82 -4.28 -2.46
C LEU A 129 -0.86 -2.91 -1.80
N ALA A 130 -1.77 -2.77 -0.83
CA ALA A 130 -1.84 -1.59 0.02
C ALA A 130 -2.14 -1.97 1.48
N VAL A 131 -1.73 -1.10 2.40
CA VAL A 131 -2.14 -1.14 3.80
C VAL A 131 -3.25 -0.13 4.02
N ALA A 132 -4.27 -0.52 4.77
CA ALA A 132 -5.21 0.41 5.39
C ALA A 132 -5.30 0.09 6.88
N SER A 133 -4.72 0.91 7.75
CA SER A 133 -4.72 0.71 9.20
C SER A 133 -5.15 1.96 9.95
N ARG A 134 -5.90 1.74 11.03
CA ARG A 134 -6.38 2.81 11.93
C ARG A 134 -5.50 3.00 13.17
N THR A 135 -4.34 2.32 13.25
CA THR A 135 -3.42 2.51 14.38
C THR A 135 -2.94 3.97 14.44
N PRO A 136 -2.93 4.60 15.64
CA PRO A 136 -2.29 5.90 15.83
C PRO A 136 -0.75 5.78 15.89
N ALA A 137 -0.21 4.57 16.07
CA ALA A 137 1.21 4.32 16.28
C ALA A 137 1.96 4.07 14.96
N LEU A 138 1.96 5.07 14.06
CA LEU A 138 2.59 4.98 12.74
C LEU A 138 4.04 4.48 12.79
N ALA A 139 4.86 5.03 13.71
CA ALA A 139 6.27 4.66 13.82
C ALA A 139 6.46 3.17 14.16
N VAL A 140 5.62 2.62 15.04
CA VAL A 140 5.70 1.21 15.44
C VAL A 140 5.21 0.29 14.33
N ALA A 141 4.10 0.66 13.67
CA ALA A 141 3.58 -0.08 12.53
C ALA A 141 4.60 -0.17 11.38
N MET A 142 5.23 0.96 11.02
CA MET A 142 6.30 1.00 10.01
C MET A 142 7.49 0.14 10.44
N HIS A 143 7.94 0.27 11.69
CA HIS A 143 9.04 -0.52 12.21
C HIS A 143 8.77 -2.04 12.14
N PHE A 144 7.54 -2.46 12.40
CA PHE A 144 7.13 -3.86 12.29
C PHE A 144 7.14 -4.34 10.83
N LEU A 145 6.60 -3.55 9.90
CA LEU A 145 6.63 -3.87 8.47
C LEU A 145 8.06 -4.00 7.92
N GLU A 146 8.98 -3.14 8.38
CA GLU A 146 10.41 -3.18 8.05
C GLU A 146 11.09 -4.42 8.65
N LYS A 147 10.89 -4.70 9.95
CA LYS A 147 11.46 -5.89 10.61
C LYS A 147 11.01 -7.20 9.97
N LEU A 148 9.77 -7.25 9.49
CA LEU A 148 9.22 -8.40 8.78
C LEU A 148 9.68 -8.48 7.32
N SER A 149 10.39 -7.47 6.81
CA SER A 149 10.80 -7.36 5.40
C SER A 149 9.62 -7.49 4.44
N ILE A 150 8.47 -6.91 4.80
CA ILE A 150 7.26 -6.92 3.98
C ILE A 150 6.83 -5.53 3.49
N VAL A 151 7.45 -4.47 4.00
CA VAL A 151 7.10 -3.08 3.64
C VAL A 151 7.17 -2.85 2.12
N ASP A 152 8.19 -3.38 1.45
CA ASP A 152 8.44 -3.17 0.02
C ASP A 152 7.42 -3.87 -0.89
N TYR A 153 6.62 -4.82 -0.38
CA TYR A 153 5.52 -5.41 -1.15
C TYR A 153 4.33 -4.47 -1.27
N PHE A 154 4.17 -3.50 -0.36
CA PHE A 154 3.05 -2.57 -0.33
C PHE A 154 3.36 -1.29 -1.09
N SER A 155 2.65 -1.06 -2.19
CA SER A 155 2.81 0.16 -3.01
C SER A 155 2.18 1.40 -2.36
N TYR A 156 1.19 1.21 -1.47
CA TYR A 156 0.48 2.29 -0.80
C TYR A 156 0.25 1.98 0.68
N LEU A 157 0.47 2.97 1.54
CA LEU A 157 0.33 2.84 2.99
C LEU A 157 -0.61 3.93 3.52
N GLU A 158 -1.87 3.59 3.76
CA GLU A 158 -2.80 4.45 4.51
C GLU A 158 -2.79 4.01 5.99
N ILE A 159 -1.85 4.56 6.78
CA ILE A 159 -1.72 4.25 8.20
C ILE A 159 -1.94 5.53 9.00
N TYR A 160 -3.15 5.70 9.51
CA TYR A 160 -3.51 6.82 10.37
C TYR A 160 -4.84 6.56 11.08
N PHE A 161 -4.99 7.16 12.25
CA PHE A 161 -6.19 7.05 13.04
C PHE A 161 -7.39 7.75 12.38
N THR A 162 -8.55 7.09 12.43
CA THR A 162 -9.86 7.70 12.17
C THR A 162 -10.84 7.27 13.25
N ILE A 163 -11.65 8.21 13.72
CA ILE A 163 -12.74 7.95 14.68
C ILE A 163 -13.74 6.96 14.07
N PHE A 164 -14.04 7.15 12.78
CA PHE A 164 -14.91 6.26 12.01
C PHE A 164 -14.14 5.09 11.41
N ALA A 165 -14.87 4.24 10.68
CA ALA A 165 -14.30 3.14 9.89
C ALA A 165 -13.43 3.64 8.72
N LYS A 166 -12.86 2.70 7.95
CA LYS A 166 -11.83 2.94 6.92
C LYS A 166 -12.30 3.61 5.62
N THR A 167 -13.46 4.25 5.59
CA THR A 167 -13.98 4.96 4.40
C THR A 167 -12.95 5.96 3.86
N LYS A 168 -12.31 6.74 4.75
CA LYS A 168 -11.29 7.73 4.33
C LYS A 168 -10.06 7.07 3.69
N HIS A 169 -9.59 5.94 4.25
CA HIS A 169 -8.48 5.16 3.70
C HIS A 169 -8.81 4.65 2.30
N PHE A 170 -9.99 4.08 2.10
CA PHE A 170 -10.42 3.60 0.79
C PHE A 170 -10.59 4.71 -0.25
N THR A 171 -11.10 5.89 0.14
CA THR A 171 -11.12 7.05 -0.74
C THR A 171 -9.71 7.45 -1.17
N ALA A 172 -8.77 7.56 -0.24
CA ALA A 172 -7.38 7.89 -0.56
C ALA A 172 -6.73 6.84 -1.49
N LEU A 173 -6.96 5.55 -1.24
CA LEU A 173 -6.45 4.47 -2.09
C LEU A 173 -7.05 4.52 -3.50
N LYS A 174 -8.36 4.77 -3.61
CA LYS A 174 -9.02 4.94 -4.91
C LYS A 174 -8.41 6.11 -5.69
N ASP A 175 -8.20 7.25 -5.03
CA ASP A 175 -7.65 8.44 -5.68
C ASP A 175 -6.20 8.23 -6.14
N LYS A 176 -5.39 7.52 -5.34
CA LYS A 176 -3.98 7.23 -5.66
C LYS A 176 -3.80 6.14 -6.73
N THR A 177 -4.68 5.15 -6.77
CA THR A 177 -4.57 3.99 -7.66
C THR A 177 -5.38 4.12 -8.95
N GLY A 178 -6.49 4.88 -8.91
CA GLY A 178 -7.48 4.92 -9.98
C GLY A 178 -8.33 3.66 -10.12
N PHE A 179 -8.15 2.64 -9.26
CA PHE A 179 -8.91 1.40 -9.35
C PHE A 179 -10.36 1.57 -8.85
N SER A 180 -11.28 0.82 -9.45
CA SER A 180 -12.68 0.79 -8.99
C SER A 180 -12.78 -0.01 -7.68
N TYR A 181 -13.75 0.31 -6.83
CA TYR A 181 -13.87 -0.38 -5.53
C TYR A 181 -14.17 -1.87 -5.71
N GLU A 182 -14.93 -2.21 -6.74
CA GLU A 182 -15.33 -3.57 -7.12
C GLU A 182 -14.12 -4.43 -7.53
N SER A 183 -13.04 -3.80 -7.98
CA SER A 183 -11.77 -4.48 -8.31
C SER A 183 -10.81 -4.63 -7.12
N MET A 184 -11.22 -4.19 -5.93
CA MET A 184 -10.44 -4.29 -4.70
C MET A 184 -10.89 -5.50 -3.87
N LEU A 185 -9.93 -6.15 -3.22
CA LEU A 185 -10.14 -7.17 -2.19
C LEU A 185 -9.51 -6.71 -0.87
N PHE A 186 -10.22 -6.89 0.24
CA PHE A 186 -9.85 -6.33 1.54
C PHE A 186 -9.92 -7.38 2.65
N PHE A 187 -8.89 -7.42 3.50
CA PHE A 187 -8.79 -8.28 4.67
C PHE A 187 -8.64 -7.46 5.94
N ASP A 188 -9.51 -7.68 6.92
CA ASP A 188 -9.57 -6.96 8.19
C ASP A 188 -10.35 -7.80 9.23
N ASP A 189 -9.99 -7.71 10.50
CA ASP A 189 -10.61 -8.47 11.60
C ASP A 189 -11.87 -7.80 12.16
N GLU A 190 -12.09 -6.53 11.83
CA GLU A 190 -13.10 -5.69 12.46
C GLU A 190 -14.31 -5.48 11.53
N ALA A 191 -15.42 -6.16 11.85
CA ALA A 191 -16.65 -6.16 11.04
C ALA A 191 -17.18 -4.75 10.65
N LYS A 192 -16.91 -3.72 11.45
CA LYS A 192 -17.31 -2.34 11.14
C LYS A 192 -16.54 -1.77 9.94
N ASN A 193 -15.25 -2.08 9.82
CA ASN A 193 -14.40 -1.67 8.70
C ASN A 193 -14.92 -2.32 7.41
N LEU A 194 -15.20 -3.63 7.47
CA LEU A 194 -15.79 -4.37 6.35
C LEU A 194 -17.14 -3.80 5.92
N THR A 195 -18.02 -3.52 6.87
CA THR A 195 -19.34 -2.95 6.58
C THR A 195 -19.21 -1.63 5.83
N SER A 196 -18.27 -0.77 6.23
CA SER A 196 -18.00 0.49 5.53
C SER A 196 -17.38 0.30 4.15
N ALA A 197 -16.45 -0.65 3.99
CA ALA A 197 -15.80 -0.94 2.72
C ALA A 197 -16.78 -1.57 1.72
N ARG A 198 -17.61 -2.52 2.16
CA ARG A 198 -18.64 -3.16 1.34
C ARG A 198 -19.69 -2.16 0.83
N LYS A 199 -20.04 -1.14 1.62
CA LYS A 199 -20.91 -0.03 1.17
C LYS A 199 -20.31 0.78 0.02
N LEU A 200 -18.98 0.80 -0.13
CA LEU A 200 -18.29 1.43 -1.26
C LEU A 200 -18.21 0.51 -2.48
N GLY A 201 -18.54 -0.78 -2.36
CA GLY A 201 -18.40 -1.79 -3.42
C GLY A 201 -17.18 -2.71 -3.27
N VAL A 202 -16.35 -2.50 -2.23
CA VAL A 202 -15.15 -3.33 -1.99
C VAL A 202 -15.53 -4.77 -1.60
N ASN A 203 -14.82 -5.74 -2.14
CA ASN A 203 -14.91 -7.14 -1.70
C ASN A 203 -14.11 -7.29 -0.41
N ALA A 204 -14.74 -7.67 0.69
CA ALA A 204 -14.10 -7.67 2.00
C ALA A 204 -14.34 -8.98 2.74
N ILE A 205 -13.28 -9.56 3.30
CA ILE A 205 -13.24 -10.81 4.04
C ILE A 205 -12.90 -10.52 5.51
N LEU A 206 -13.68 -11.13 6.41
CA LEU A 206 -13.47 -11.02 7.86
C LEU A 206 -12.46 -12.06 8.27
N VAL A 207 -11.32 -11.64 8.81
CA VAL A 207 -10.27 -12.56 9.25
C VAL A 207 -10.32 -12.76 10.76
N GLY A 208 -10.76 -13.94 11.21
CA GLY A 208 -10.80 -14.27 12.65
C GLY A 208 -9.46 -14.73 13.22
N GLU A 209 -8.62 -15.36 12.39
CA GLU A 209 -7.32 -15.92 12.76
C GLU A 209 -6.21 -15.35 11.87
N GLY A 210 -6.33 -14.05 11.57
CA GLY A 210 -5.42 -13.34 10.68
C GLY A 210 -5.51 -13.76 9.22
N LEU A 211 -4.65 -13.15 8.41
CA LEU A 211 -4.54 -13.44 6.98
C LEU A 211 -3.96 -14.84 6.78
N ASN A 212 -4.71 -15.67 6.04
CA ASN A 212 -4.37 -17.07 5.78
C ASN A 212 -4.89 -17.52 4.40
N LEU A 213 -4.50 -18.72 3.98
CA LEU A 213 -4.86 -19.31 2.68
C LEU A 213 -6.36 -19.44 2.48
N LYS A 214 -7.09 -19.80 3.54
CA LYS A 214 -8.55 -19.92 3.51
C LYS A 214 -9.20 -18.56 3.23
N ALA A 215 -8.77 -17.51 3.94
CA ALA A 215 -9.25 -16.15 3.71
C ALA A 215 -8.93 -15.69 2.28
N LEU A 216 -7.72 -15.97 1.79
CA LEU A 216 -7.33 -15.68 0.40
C LEU A 216 -8.29 -16.36 -0.60
N GLU A 217 -8.52 -17.66 -0.45
CA GLU A 217 -9.42 -18.43 -1.31
C GLU A 217 -10.86 -17.87 -1.28
N GLU A 218 -11.41 -17.63 -0.09
CA GLU A 218 -12.73 -17.02 0.09
C GLU A 218 -12.82 -15.64 -0.59
N GLY A 219 -11.76 -14.84 -0.48
CA GLY A 219 -11.65 -13.54 -1.12
C GLY A 219 -11.65 -13.60 -2.64
N LEU A 220 -10.92 -14.56 -3.22
CA LEU A 220 -10.87 -14.78 -4.68
C LEU A 220 -12.23 -15.27 -5.21
N VAL A 221 -12.89 -16.19 -4.48
CA VAL A 221 -14.25 -16.65 -4.83
C VAL A 221 -15.27 -15.51 -4.75
N LEU A 222 -15.22 -14.69 -3.70
CA LEU A 222 -16.11 -13.54 -3.55
C LEU A 222 -15.94 -12.55 -4.70
N LEU A 223 -14.70 -12.23 -5.08
CA LEU A 223 -14.40 -11.34 -6.19
C LEU A 223 -14.96 -11.88 -7.51
N ALA A 224 -14.73 -13.16 -7.79
CA ALA A 224 -15.22 -13.81 -9.00
C ALA A 224 -16.75 -13.85 -9.09
N SER A 225 -17.46 -13.90 -7.96
CA SER A 225 -18.93 -13.92 -7.94
C SER A 225 -19.60 -12.59 -8.35
N LYS A 226 -18.83 -11.50 -8.39
CA LYS A 226 -19.33 -10.14 -8.68
C LYS A 226 -18.75 -9.53 -9.96
N GLY A 227 -17.80 -10.20 -10.61
CA GLY A 227 -17.23 -9.82 -11.91
C GLY A 227 -17.98 -10.45 -13.06
#